data_AF-A0A3S1BPL9-F1
#
_entry.id   AF-A0A3S1BPL9-F1
#
_cell.length_a   1.000
_cell.length_b   1.000
_cell.length_c   1.000
_cell.angle_alpha   90.00
_cell.angle_beta   90.00
_cell.angle_gamma   90.00
#
_symmetry.space_group_name_H-M   'P 1'
#
loop_
_entity.id
_entity.type
_entity.pdbx_description
1 polymer ?
#
loop_
_entity_poly.entity_id
_entity_poly.type
_entity_poly.pdbx_seq_one_letter_code
_entity_poly.pdbx_strand_id
1 'polypeptide(L)'
;MKKIITGGILLCCGIILYLGVYIPAAHYASELGGWSTPPGRLGTALEATGGKSAINNSMIMMIIGFFLLAWGCFSDEIIRIQKLFKQDNLKRMNRENE
;
A
#
# COMPACT_ATOMS: atom_id res chain seq x y z
N MET A 1 -17.29 -2.96 4.10
CA MET A 1 -16.64 -4.21 4.56
C MET A 1 -15.88 -4.96 3.47
N LYS A 2 -16.50 -5.41 2.35
CA LYS A 2 -15.80 -6.21 1.31
C LYS A 2 -14.50 -5.57 0.79
N LYS A 3 -14.50 -4.25 0.53
CA LYS A 3 -13.33 -3.49 0.04
C LYS A 3 -12.16 -3.47 1.05
N ILE A 4 -12.48 -3.39 2.35
CA ILE A 4 -11.47 -3.40 3.43
C ILE A 4 -10.81 -4.78 3.50
N ILE A 5 -11.62 -5.85 3.43
CA ILE A 5 -11.10 -7.24 3.45
C ILE A 5 -10.20 -7.50 2.23
N THR A 6 -10.64 -7.09 1.03
CA THR A 6 -9.83 -7.23 -0.19
C THR A 6 -8.53 -6.44 -0.12
N GLY A 7 -8.57 -5.18 0.35
CA GLY A 7 -7.37 -4.37 0.52
C GLY A 7 -6.39 -4.97 1.54
N GLY A 8 -6.92 -5.49 2.65
CA GLY A 8 -6.14 -6.15 3.70
C GLY A 8 -5.43 -7.41 3.21
N ILE A 9 -6.15 -8.29 2.51
CA ILE A 9 -5.56 -9.51 1.93
C ILE A 9 -4.49 -9.14 0.91
N LEU A 10 -4.76 -8.19 0.02
CA LEU A 10 -3.80 -7.77 -1.01
C LEU A 10 -2.54 -7.16 -0.39
N LEU A 11 -2.69 -6.33 0.66
CA LEU A 11 -1.56 -5.76 1.40
C LEU A 11 -0.73 -6.85 2.08
N CYS A 12 -1.38 -7.80 2.77
CA CYS A 12 -0.71 -8.93 3.40
C CYS A 12 0.04 -9.79 2.38
N CYS A 13 -0.56 -10.09 1.23
CA CYS A 13 0.11 -10.81 0.14
C CYS A 13 1.35 -10.05 -0.36
N GLY A 14 1.25 -8.72 -0.52
CA GLY A 14 2.39 -7.88 -0.89
C GLY A 14 3.52 -7.93 0.15
N ILE A 15 3.19 -7.87 1.44
CA ILE A 15 4.18 -7.98 2.53
C ILE A 15 4.86 -9.35 2.54
N ILE A 16 4.08 -10.44 2.42
CA ILE A 16 4.61 -11.80 2.39
C ILE A 16 5.54 -11.99 1.18
N LEU A 17 5.14 -11.50 0.01
CA LEU A 17 5.97 -11.55 -1.20
C LEU A 17 7.27 -10.75 -1.02
N TYR A 18 7.19 -9.56 -0.40
CA TYR A 18 8.37 -8.76 -0.08
C TYR A 18 9.32 -9.51 0.85
N LEU A 19 8.82 -10.07 1.95
CA LEU A 19 9.64 -10.82 2.91
C LEU A 19 10.23 -12.09 2.31
N GLY A 20 9.47 -12.81 1.50
CA GLY A 20 9.91 -14.04 0.83
C GLY A 20 11.08 -13.82 -0.13
N VAL A 21 11.26 -12.60 -0.64
CA VAL A 21 12.39 -12.23 -1.51
C VAL A 21 13.49 -11.54 -0.72
N TYR A 22 13.13 -10.67 0.22
CA TYR A 22 14.06 -9.86 0.98
C TYR A 22 14.94 -10.72 1.92
N ILE A 23 14.35 -11.70 2.61
CA ILE A 23 15.09 -12.57 3.54
C ILE A 23 16.18 -13.38 2.84
N PRO A 24 15.90 -14.16 1.76
CA PRO A 24 16.95 -14.90 1.07
C PRO A 24 17.96 -13.98 0.38
N ALA A 25 17.53 -12.83 -0.15
CA ALA A 25 18.45 -11.86 -0.72
C ALA A 25 19.37 -11.24 0.35
N ALA A 26 18.89 -10.99 1.57
CA ALA A 26 19.71 -10.53 2.68
C ALA A 26 20.69 -11.61 3.16
N HIS A 27 20.27 -12.88 3.17
CA HIS A 27 21.17 -13.99 3.44
C HIS A 27 22.29 -14.07 2.39
N TYR A 28 21.93 -14.08 1.11
CA TYR A 28 22.89 -14.09 0.01
C TYR A 28 23.80 -12.85 0.01
N ALA A 29 23.28 -11.69 0.41
CA ALA A 29 24.07 -10.48 0.62
C ALA A 29 25.21 -10.72 1.61
N SER A 30 24.99 -11.46 2.71
CA SER A 30 26.04 -11.74 3.70
C SER A 30 27.18 -12.61 3.16
N GLU A 31 26.90 -13.45 2.15
CA GLU A 31 27.87 -14.36 1.52
C GLU A 31 28.56 -13.75 0.28
N LEU A 32 28.08 -12.60 -0.21
CA LEU A 32 28.69 -11.91 -1.34
C LEU A 32 30.12 -11.44 -1.02
N GLY A 33 31.08 -11.96 -1.77
CA GLY A 33 32.50 -11.59 -1.69
C GLY A 33 32.81 -10.19 -2.24
N GLY A 34 31.88 -9.57 -2.98
CA GLY A 34 32.00 -8.20 -3.49
C GLY A 34 30.68 -7.67 -4.05
N TRP A 35 30.53 -6.35 -4.10
CA TRP A 35 29.35 -5.70 -4.68
C TRP A 35 29.74 -4.41 -5.41
N SER A 36 28.90 -4.00 -6.36
CA SER A 36 29.06 -2.72 -7.07
C SER A 36 28.21 -1.64 -6.41
N THR A 37 28.67 -0.39 -6.42
CA THR A 37 27.91 0.76 -5.90
C THR A 37 27.80 1.83 -6.99
N PRO A 38 26.61 2.10 -7.55
CA PRO A 38 25.28 1.49 -7.30
C PRO A 38 25.15 0.13 -8.02
N PRO A 39 24.33 -0.85 -7.56
CA PRO A 39 23.16 -0.74 -6.66
C PRO A 39 23.39 -1.09 -5.18
N GLY A 40 24.63 -1.34 -4.74
CA GLY A 40 24.98 -1.70 -3.37
C GLY A 40 24.77 -3.20 -3.08
N ARG A 41 25.23 -3.66 -1.90
CA ARG A 41 25.32 -5.09 -1.56
C ARG A 41 23.99 -5.84 -1.65
N LEU A 42 22.94 -5.29 -1.05
CA LEU A 42 21.59 -5.85 -1.13
C LEU A 42 21.02 -5.80 -2.55
N GLY A 43 21.26 -4.72 -3.29
CA GLY A 43 20.82 -4.59 -4.67
C GLY A 43 21.49 -5.61 -5.60
N THR A 44 22.80 -5.83 -5.43
CA THR A 44 23.54 -6.88 -6.14
C THR A 44 23.02 -8.26 -5.77
N ALA A 45 22.74 -8.52 -4.49
CA ALA A 45 22.14 -9.78 -4.07
C ALA A 45 20.74 -10.00 -4.67
N LEU A 46 19.93 -8.94 -4.72
CA LEU A 46 18.59 -8.95 -5.30
C LEU A 46 18.61 -9.24 -6.80
N GLU A 47 19.60 -8.71 -7.50
CA GLU A 47 19.79 -8.90 -8.93
C GLU A 47 20.29 -10.31 -9.22
N ALA A 48 21.27 -10.80 -8.45
CA ALA A 48 21.80 -12.16 -8.55
C ALA A 48 20.75 -13.24 -8.25
N THR A 49 19.82 -12.97 -7.32
CA THR A 49 18.73 -13.89 -6.95
C THR A 49 17.49 -13.75 -7.85
N GLY A 50 17.48 -12.81 -8.81
CA GLY A 50 16.31 -12.51 -9.63
C GLY A 50 15.15 -11.85 -8.86
N GLY A 51 15.36 -11.51 -7.60
CA GLY A 51 14.35 -10.93 -6.70
C GLY A 51 13.90 -9.52 -7.07
N LYS A 52 14.62 -8.83 -7.97
CA LYS A 52 14.34 -7.45 -8.39
C LYS A 52 12.92 -7.27 -8.93
N SER A 53 12.45 -8.20 -9.76
CA SER A 53 11.07 -8.16 -10.30
C SER A 53 10.02 -8.41 -9.21
N ALA A 54 10.29 -9.36 -8.32
CA ALA A 54 9.37 -9.73 -7.25
C ALA A 54 9.20 -8.62 -6.20
N ILE A 55 10.26 -7.88 -5.86
CA ILE A 55 10.17 -6.71 -4.98
C ILE A 55 9.41 -5.55 -5.64
N ASN A 56 9.59 -5.35 -6.94
CA ASN A 56 8.85 -4.30 -7.64
C ASN A 56 7.34 -4.61 -7.65
N ASN A 57 6.97 -5.87 -7.91
CA ASN A 57 5.58 -6.31 -7.85
C ASN A 57 5.00 -6.28 -6.43
N SER A 58 5.78 -6.61 -5.41
CA SER A 58 5.33 -6.55 -4.02
C SER A 58 5.06 -5.11 -3.58
N MET A 59 5.90 -4.15 -3.97
CA MET A 59 5.64 -2.71 -3.73
C MET A 59 4.34 -2.25 -4.38
N ILE A 60 4.10 -2.61 -5.64
CA ILE A 60 2.86 -2.25 -6.34
C ILE A 60 1.64 -2.83 -5.61
N MET A 61 1.70 -4.11 -5.24
CA MET A 61 0.62 -4.75 -4.46
C MET A 61 0.40 -4.08 -3.11
N MET A 62 1.47 -3.71 -2.40
CA MET A 62 1.37 -3.03 -1.12
C MET A 62 0.74 -1.64 -1.26
N ILE A 63 1.17 -0.86 -2.26
CA ILE A 63 0.63 0.49 -2.52
C ILE A 63 -0.86 0.40 -2.86
N ILE A 64 -1.25 -0.49 -3.78
CA ILE A 64 -2.65 -0.68 -4.17
C ILE A 64 -3.48 -1.19 -2.99
N GLY A 65 -2.96 -2.16 -2.23
CA GLY A 65 -3.62 -2.70 -1.03
C GLY A 65 -3.85 -1.63 0.03
N PHE A 66 -2.85 -0.77 0.27
CA PHE A 66 -2.96 0.36 1.19
C PHE A 66 -4.02 1.38 0.74
N PHE A 67 -4.03 1.76 -0.54
CA PHE A 67 -5.04 2.68 -1.06
C PHE A 67 -6.45 2.10 -0.98
N LEU A 68 -6.63 0.80 -1.25
CA LEU A 68 -7.92 0.12 -1.11
C LEU A 68 -8.40 0.06 0.34
N LEU A 69 -7.48 -0.18 1.29
CA LEU A 69 -7.78 -0.13 2.72
C LEU A 69 -8.18 1.28 3.17
N ALA A 70 -7.38 2.29 2.80
CA ALA A 70 -7.67 3.68 3.12
C ALA A 70 -9.03 4.08 2.54
N TRP A 71 -9.28 3.79 1.27
CA TRP A 71 -10.57 4.06 0.64
C TRP A 71 -11.72 3.35 1.35
N GLY A 72 -11.53 2.08 1.71
CA GLY A 72 -12.51 1.28 2.44
C GLY A 72 -12.82 1.84 3.83
N CYS A 73 -11.81 2.35 4.54
CA CYS A 73 -11.94 2.91 5.88
C CYS A 73 -12.57 4.31 5.86
N PHE A 74 -12.10 5.19 4.97
CA PHE A 74 -12.54 6.58 4.89
C PHE A 74 -13.85 6.77 4.11
N SER A 75 -14.32 5.78 3.34
CA SER A 75 -15.60 5.90 2.61
C SER A 75 -16.76 6.26 3.54
N ASP A 76 -16.82 5.66 4.73
CA ASP A 76 -17.91 5.91 5.67
C ASP A 76 -17.82 7.33 6.29
N GLU A 77 -16.60 7.79 6.58
CA GLU A 77 -16.32 9.14 7.10
C GLU A 77 -16.68 10.22 6.06
N ILE A 78 -16.26 10.04 4.79
CA ILE A 78 -16.53 10.97 3.69
C ILE A 78 -18.03 11.10 3.44
N ILE A 79 -18.77 9.98 3.43
CA ILE A 79 -20.23 9.99 3.26
C ILE A 79 -20.91 10.74 4.42
N ARG A 80 -20.42 10.56 5.65
CA ARG A 80 -20.97 11.25 6.82
C ARG A 80 -20.73 12.77 6.72
N ILE A 81 -19.52 13.20 6.36
CA ILE A 81 -19.20 14.61 6.16
C ILE A 81 -20.08 15.22 5.06
N GLN A 82 -20.26 14.52 3.93
CA GLN A 82 -21.08 15.01 2.83
C GLN A 82 -22.55 15.19 3.23
N LYS A 83 -23.10 14.28 4.03
CA LYS A 83 -24.46 14.41 4.59
C LYS A 83 -24.60 15.62 5.50
N LEU A 84 -23.60 15.87 6.35
CA LEU A 84 -23.59 17.03 7.25
C LEU A 84 -23.58 18.35 6.47
N PHE A 85 -22.71 18.48 5.47
CA PHE A 85 -22.67 19.67 4.60
C PHE A 85 -23.99 19.90 3.86
N LYS A 86 -24.61 18.83 3.34
CA LYS A 86 -25.90 18.93 2.65
C LYS A 86 -27.02 19.38 3.60
N GLN A 87 -27.03 18.88 4.84
CA GLN A 87 -28.04 19.24 5.82
C GLN A 87 -27.88 20.68 6.32
N ASP A 88 -26.64 21.15 6.52
CA ASP A 88 -26.37 22.53 6.91
C ASP A 88 -26.81 23.52 5.81
N ASN A 89 -26.48 23.23 4.54
CA ASN A 89 -26.93 24.04 3.41
C ASN A 89 -28.46 24.10 3.30
N LEU A 90 -29.17 22.98 3.51
CA LEU A 90 -30.62 22.95 3.47
C LEU A 90 -31.24 23.84 4.57
N LYS A 91 -30.67 23.82 5.78
CA LYS A 91 -31.10 24.69 6.88
C LYS A 91 -30.84 26.17 6.62
N ARG A 92 -29.76 26.51 5.90
CA ARG A 92 -29.48 27.90 5.51
C ARG A 92 -30.53 28.39 4.51
N MET A 93 -30.82 27.61 3.47
CA MET A 93 -31.84 27.96 2.47
C MET A 93 -33.23 28.14 3.07
N ASN A 94 -33.65 27.31 4.04
CA ASN A 94 -34.96 27.47 4.66
C ASN A 94 -35.06 28.76 5.49
N ARG A 95 -33.96 29.23 6.09
CA ARG A 95 -33.92 30.49 6.85
C ARG A 95 -33.90 31.74 5.98
N GLU A 96 -33.48 31.62 4.72
CA GLU A 96 -33.51 32.74 3.76
C GLU A 96 -34.89 32.91 3.11
N ASN A 97 -35.76 31.92 3.23
CA ASN A 97 -37.12 31.91 2.65
C ASN A 97 -38.23 32.21 3.67
N GLU A 98 -37.89 32.41 4.95
CA GLU A 98 -38.78 32.90 6.01
C GLU A 98 -38.59 34.41 6.22
#